data_AF-A0A3D6ES64-F1
#
_entry.id   AF-A0A3D6ES64-F1
#
_cell.length_a   1.000
_cell.length_b   1.000
_cell.length_c   1.000
_cell.angle_alpha   90.00
_cell.angle_beta   90.00
_cell.angle_gamma   90.00
#
_symmetry.space_group_name_H-M   'P 1'
#
loop_
_entity.id
_entity.type
_entity.pdbx_description
1 polymer ?
#
loop_
_entity_poly.entity_id
_entity_poly.type
_entity_poly.pdbx_seq_one_letter_code
_entity_poly.pdbx_strand_id
1 'polypeptide(L)'
;MSTPATPTPAPKKSSKSTIIIAILSVIVLVQSVKIYLDYQEKVEVKAELATTEEDLASTMQRLNDVKLELDQKIEEIAKLGGDVTELEKAKAEVTAELKRSNSRTSKAIKELKDRLEGYEQLLKIKDEEIEKLQSLNKELFTENRSLKTKQNVLSDSLNRLTKNKEELATKVAIASQLKAENINLVSVNDKGKEKEPPFRKRQLEKIKVEFTIADNKVAPIEGKKILVRVIDQNGQPIFDTTK
;
A
#
# COMPACT_ATOMS: atom_id res chain seq x y z
N MET A 1 93.27 57.06 -66.70
CA MET A 1 92.46 56.84 -65.48
C MET A 1 91.55 55.64 -65.70
N SER A 2 91.32 54.87 -64.63
CA SER A 2 90.26 53.86 -64.44
C SER A 2 90.55 52.40 -64.85
N THR A 3 90.60 51.54 -63.82
CA THR A 3 90.58 50.05 -63.81
C THR A 3 89.18 49.50 -64.12
N PRO A 4 89.03 48.21 -64.52
CA PRO A 4 88.43 47.24 -63.59
C PRO A 4 88.84 45.73 -63.73
N ALA A 5 88.80 45.07 -62.57
CA ALA A 5 88.38 43.70 -62.18
C ALA A 5 88.78 42.40 -62.95
N THR A 6 89.36 41.48 -62.18
CA THR A 6 89.63 40.04 -62.41
C THR A 6 88.37 39.16 -62.43
N PRO A 7 88.33 38.04 -63.19
CA PRO A 7 87.47 36.91 -62.87
C PRO A 7 88.27 35.69 -62.34
N THR A 8 87.89 35.29 -61.13
CA THR A 8 88.28 34.10 -60.35
C THR A 8 87.94 32.77 -61.07
N PRO A 9 88.73 31.68 -60.90
CA PRO A 9 88.44 30.39 -61.53
C PRO A 9 87.20 29.71 -60.93
N ALA A 10 86.28 29.27 -61.78
CA ALA A 10 85.10 28.49 -61.40
C ALA A 10 85.43 27.00 -61.21
N PRO A 11 84.90 26.31 -60.17
CA PRO A 11 85.33 24.97 -59.78
C PRO A 11 84.68 23.86 -60.63
N LYS A 12 85.44 22.79 -60.92
CA LYS A 12 85.01 21.59 -61.65
C LYS A 12 84.26 20.62 -60.72
N LYS A 13 82.94 20.48 -60.90
CA LYS A 13 82.03 19.65 -60.09
C LYS A 13 82.30 18.15 -60.30
N SER A 14 82.48 17.38 -59.21
CA SER A 14 82.69 15.93 -59.25
C SER A 14 81.37 15.16 -59.43
N SER A 15 81.34 14.15 -60.30
CA SER A 15 80.15 13.32 -60.59
C SER A 15 79.69 12.47 -59.40
N LYS A 16 80.61 12.17 -58.47
CA LYS A 16 80.30 11.50 -57.20
C LYS A 16 79.42 12.37 -56.30
N SER A 17 79.69 13.68 -56.24
CA SER A 17 78.87 14.62 -55.47
C SER A 17 77.44 14.75 -56.00
N THR A 18 77.23 14.72 -57.32
CA THR A 18 75.88 14.75 -57.91
C THR A 18 75.08 13.48 -57.63
N ILE A 19 75.72 12.31 -57.66
CA ILE A 19 75.07 11.03 -57.35
C ILE A 19 74.70 10.97 -55.86
N ILE A 20 75.59 11.41 -54.97
CA ILE A 20 75.31 11.49 -53.53
C ILE A 20 74.14 12.43 -53.24
N ILE A 21 74.08 13.59 -53.88
CA ILE A 21 72.96 14.55 -53.72
C ILE A 21 71.64 13.95 -54.22
N ALA A 22 71.65 13.23 -55.34
CA ALA A 22 70.46 12.57 -55.87
C ALA A 22 69.96 11.41 -54.98
N ILE A 23 70.86 10.67 -54.36
CA ILE A 23 70.49 9.62 -53.38
C ILE A 23 69.92 10.25 -52.11
N LEU A 24 70.54 11.33 -51.61
CA LEU A 24 70.05 12.05 -50.43
C LEU A 24 68.68 12.68 -50.67
N SER A 25 68.40 13.23 -51.85
CA SER A 25 67.07 13.80 -52.15
C SER A 25 65.98 12.74 -52.19
N VAL A 26 66.27 11.55 -52.72
CA VAL A 26 65.35 10.40 -52.70
C VAL A 26 65.10 9.93 -51.26
N ILE A 27 66.14 9.86 -50.43
CA ILE A 27 65.99 9.50 -49.01
C ILE A 27 65.10 10.52 -48.28
N VAL A 28 65.32 11.82 -48.51
CA VAL A 28 64.49 12.88 -47.90
C VAL A 28 63.03 12.74 -48.33
N LEU A 29 62.75 12.50 -49.61
CA LEU A 29 61.37 12.29 -50.10
C LEU A 29 60.70 11.08 -49.45
N VAL A 30 61.40 9.94 -49.35
CA VAL A 30 60.86 8.74 -48.69
C VAL A 30 60.58 9.02 -47.20
N GLN A 31 61.47 9.73 -46.51
CA GLN A 31 61.26 10.10 -45.11
C GLN A 31 60.10 11.08 -44.94
N SER A 32 59.92 12.05 -45.86
CA SER A 32 58.78 12.97 -45.86
C SER A 32 57.44 12.24 -46.03
N VAL A 33 57.37 11.26 -46.94
CA VAL A 33 56.16 10.43 -47.13
C VAL A 33 55.88 9.60 -45.88
N LYS A 34 56.89 8.98 -45.27
CA LYS A 34 56.72 8.24 -44.01
C LYS A 34 56.20 9.14 -42.87
N ILE A 35 56.77 10.34 -42.71
CA ILE A 35 56.34 11.30 -41.67
C ILE A 35 54.90 11.73 -41.91
N TYR A 36 54.49 11.93 -43.17
CA TYR A 36 53.11 12.29 -43.50
C TYR A 36 52.12 11.17 -43.19
N LEU A 37 52.45 9.92 -43.55
CA LEU A 37 51.63 8.75 -43.24
C LEU A 37 51.52 8.52 -41.72
N ASP A 38 52.63 8.60 -40.99
CA ASP A 38 52.67 8.49 -39.52
C ASP A 38 51.91 9.64 -38.83
N TYR A 39 51.91 10.84 -39.43
CA TYR A 39 51.10 11.97 -38.95
C TYR A 39 49.59 11.72 -39.16
N GLN A 40 49.18 11.23 -40.33
CA GLN A 40 47.77 10.89 -40.57
C GLN A 40 47.28 9.78 -39.63
N GLU A 41 48.05 8.70 -39.47
CA GLU A 41 47.72 7.61 -38.54
C GLU A 41 47.60 8.12 -37.09
N LYS A 42 48.50 9.00 -36.66
CA LYS A 42 48.42 9.65 -35.33
C LYS A 42 47.20 10.56 -35.18
N VAL A 43 46.76 11.23 -36.23
CA VAL A 43 45.56 12.09 -36.20
C VAL A 43 44.31 11.22 -36.10
N GLU A 44 44.23 10.13 -36.87
CA GLU A 44 43.10 9.19 -36.84
C GLU A 44 42.99 8.47 -35.50
N VAL A 45 44.10 7.93 -34.97
CA VAL A 45 44.15 7.29 -33.65
C VAL A 45 43.76 8.27 -32.54
N LYS A 46 44.23 9.53 -32.60
CA LYS A 46 43.83 10.56 -31.62
C LYS A 46 42.35 10.91 -31.71
N ALA A 47 41.80 10.98 -32.92
CA ALA A 47 40.38 11.23 -33.11
C ALA A 47 39.53 10.07 -32.58
N GLU A 48 39.90 8.83 -32.88
CA GLU A 48 39.22 7.64 -32.34
C GLU A 48 39.29 7.60 -30.81
N LEU A 49 40.47 7.81 -30.22
CA LEU A 49 40.62 7.87 -28.77
C LEU A 49 39.74 8.96 -28.14
N ALA A 50 39.72 10.18 -28.71
CA ALA A 50 38.86 11.26 -28.24
C ALA A 50 37.37 10.88 -28.28
N THR A 51 36.91 10.26 -29.36
CA THR A 51 35.50 9.80 -29.46
C THR A 51 35.19 8.68 -28.45
N THR A 52 36.12 7.77 -28.20
CA THR A 52 35.92 6.69 -27.20
C THR A 52 35.90 7.22 -25.77
N GLU A 53 36.69 8.26 -25.45
CA GLU A 53 36.67 8.91 -24.14
C GLU A 53 35.35 9.65 -23.91
N GLU A 54 34.84 10.36 -24.91
CA GLU A 54 33.54 11.04 -24.86
C GLU A 54 32.38 10.04 -24.71
N ASP A 55 32.40 8.97 -25.50
CA ASP A 55 31.41 7.89 -25.41
C ASP A 55 31.41 7.21 -24.04
N LEU A 56 32.60 7.00 -23.46
CA LEU A 56 32.71 6.44 -22.13
C LEU A 56 32.19 7.41 -21.06
N ALA A 57 32.57 8.69 -21.14
CA ALA A 57 32.11 9.71 -20.20
C ALA A 57 30.58 9.86 -20.21
N SER A 58 29.98 9.92 -21.40
CA SER A 58 28.52 10.00 -21.53
C SER A 58 27.82 8.73 -21.02
N THR A 59 28.37 7.55 -21.29
CA THR A 59 27.81 6.28 -20.78
C THR A 59 27.90 6.20 -19.26
N MET A 60 29.01 6.65 -18.67
CA MET A 60 29.18 6.71 -17.22
C MET A 60 28.21 7.71 -16.57
N GLN A 61 27.95 8.84 -17.21
CA GLN A 61 26.95 9.79 -16.74
C GLN A 61 25.56 9.15 -16.73
N ARG A 62 25.14 8.53 -17.83
CA ARG A 62 23.83 7.85 -17.90
C ARG A 62 23.70 6.71 -16.88
N LEU A 63 24.76 5.97 -16.59
CA LEU A 63 24.73 4.97 -15.52
C LEU A 63 24.53 5.57 -14.13
N ASN A 64 25.07 6.76 -13.87
CA ASN A 64 24.80 7.47 -12.62
C ASN A 64 23.33 7.93 -12.55
N ASP A 65 22.77 8.41 -13.66
CA ASP A 65 21.36 8.80 -13.74
C ASP A 65 20.46 7.58 -13.51
N VAL A 66 20.70 6.47 -14.20
CA VAL A 66 19.99 5.19 -14.00
C VAL A 66 20.10 4.70 -12.56
N LYS A 67 21.27 4.83 -11.92
CA LYS A 67 21.43 4.48 -10.50
C LYS A 67 20.49 5.29 -9.60
N LEU A 68 20.39 6.60 -9.84
CA LEU A 68 19.50 7.47 -9.07
C LEU A 68 18.02 7.14 -9.33
N GLU A 69 17.66 6.86 -10.58
CA GLU A 69 16.29 6.43 -10.92
C GLU A 69 15.95 5.08 -10.26
N LEU A 70 16.87 4.11 -10.28
CA LEU A 70 16.71 2.84 -9.57
C LEU A 70 16.45 3.07 -8.08
N ASP A 71 17.20 3.97 -7.44
CA ASP A 71 16.99 4.33 -6.03
C ASP A 71 15.59 4.88 -5.77
N GLN A 72 15.13 5.80 -6.62
CA GLN A 72 13.79 6.40 -6.49
C GLN A 72 12.68 5.35 -6.69
N LYS A 73 12.77 4.52 -7.73
CA LYS A 73 11.77 3.50 -8.01
C LYS A 73 11.71 2.40 -6.96
N ILE A 74 12.85 2.02 -6.38
CA ILE A 74 12.89 1.09 -5.24
C ILE A 74 12.09 1.66 -4.06
N GLU A 75 12.31 2.93 -3.72
CA GLU A 75 11.59 3.57 -2.61
C GLU A 75 10.08 3.63 -2.88
N GLU A 76 9.68 3.98 -4.12
CA GLU A 76 8.29 4.07 -4.51
C GLU A 76 7.58 2.71 -4.48
N ILE A 77 8.18 1.67 -5.09
CA ILE A 77 7.62 0.32 -5.10
C ILE A 77 7.54 -0.24 -3.67
N ALA A 78 8.55 0.00 -2.83
CA ALA A 78 8.54 -0.43 -1.43
C ALA A 78 7.39 0.22 -0.65
N LYS A 79 7.12 1.52 -0.86
CA LYS A 79 5.97 2.22 -0.25
C LYS A 79 4.62 1.64 -0.71
N LEU A 80 4.55 1.16 -1.94
CA LEU A 80 3.37 0.51 -2.51
C LEU A 80 3.27 -0.97 -2.13
N GLY A 81 4.28 -1.54 -1.45
CA GLY A 81 4.32 -2.93 -1.02
C GLY A 81 4.67 -3.92 -2.13
N GLY A 82 5.26 -3.46 -3.23
CA GLY A 82 5.71 -4.31 -4.34
C GLY A 82 7.11 -4.91 -4.12
N ASP A 83 7.52 -5.79 -5.04
CA ASP A 83 8.83 -6.43 -5.01
C ASP A 83 9.92 -5.56 -5.66
N VAL A 84 10.98 -5.30 -4.91
CA VAL A 84 12.13 -4.46 -5.31
C VAL A 84 13.38 -5.27 -5.66
N THR A 85 13.36 -6.60 -5.49
CA THR A 85 14.55 -7.47 -5.57
C THR A 85 15.30 -7.32 -6.90
N GLU A 86 14.56 -7.22 -8.01
CA GLU A 86 15.14 -7.07 -9.35
C GLU A 86 15.83 -5.72 -9.54
N LEU A 87 15.24 -4.64 -9.00
CA LEU A 87 15.84 -3.30 -9.07
C LEU A 87 17.05 -3.18 -8.16
N GLU A 88 17.04 -3.82 -6.99
CA GLU A 88 18.20 -3.87 -6.10
C GLU A 88 19.37 -4.60 -6.76
N LYS A 89 19.09 -5.71 -7.48
CA LYS A 89 20.11 -6.43 -8.25
C LYS A 89 20.67 -5.55 -9.38
N ALA A 90 19.80 -4.92 -10.18
CA ALA A 90 20.22 -4.02 -11.25
C ALA A 90 21.07 -2.85 -10.70
N LYS A 91 20.65 -2.26 -9.58
CA LYS A 91 21.42 -1.21 -8.89
C LYS A 91 22.78 -1.71 -8.44
N ALA A 92 22.87 -2.91 -7.86
CA ALA A 92 24.14 -3.50 -7.46
C ALA A 92 25.08 -3.66 -8.67
N GLU A 93 24.57 -4.17 -9.80
CA GLU A 93 25.32 -4.31 -11.05
C GLU A 93 25.79 -2.95 -11.61
N VAL A 94 24.90 -1.95 -11.68
CA VAL A 94 25.24 -0.57 -12.09
C VAL A 94 26.31 0.03 -11.17
N THR A 95 26.20 -0.14 -9.85
CA THR A 95 27.20 0.38 -8.91
C THR A 95 28.56 -0.31 -9.04
N ALA A 96 28.58 -1.60 -9.36
CA ALA A 96 29.82 -2.34 -9.62
C ALA A 96 30.48 -1.84 -10.90
N GLU A 97 29.69 -1.57 -11.92
CA GLU A 97 30.15 -1.09 -13.23
C GLU A 97 30.73 0.33 -13.15
N LEU A 98 30.10 1.22 -12.37
CA LEU A 98 30.60 2.57 -12.06
C LEU A 98 31.91 2.57 -11.25
N LYS A 99 32.18 1.52 -10.46
CA LYS A 99 33.42 1.39 -9.67
C LYS A 99 34.59 0.81 -10.48
N ARG A 100 34.31 0.22 -11.64
CA ARG A 100 35.33 -0.39 -12.50
C ARG A 100 36.13 0.70 -13.22
N SER A 101 37.39 0.41 -13.54
CA SER A 101 38.33 1.37 -14.17
C SER A 101 37.71 2.11 -15.38
N ASN A 102 38.02 3.41 -15.48
CA ASN A 102 37.60 4.31 -16.55
C ASN A 102 38.46 4.21 -17.82
N SER A 103 39.36 3.23 -17.91
CA SER A 103 40.06 2.91 -19.16
C SER A 103 39.40 1.68 -19.79
N ARG A 104 38.69 1.89 -20.90
CA ARG A 104 37.91 0.84 -21.58
C ARG A 104 38.15 0.86 -23.07
N THR A 105 38.26 -0.32 -23.66
CA THR A 105 38.27 -0.49 -25.12
C THR A 105 36.88 -0.18 -25.69
N SER A 106 36.81 0.28 -26.94
CA SER A 106 35.56 0.51 -27.68
C SER A 106 34.55 -0.64 -27.56
N LYS A 107 35.00 -1.90 -27.64
CA LYS A 107 34.14 -3.08 -27.42
C LYS A 107 33.48 -3.11 -26.03
N ALA A 108 34.24 -2.80 -24.98
CA ALA A 108 33.72 -2.78 -23.61
C ALA A 108 32.77 -1.60 -23.37
N ILE A 109 32.96 -0.48 -24.08
CA ILE A 109 32.01 0.64 -24.07
C ILE A 109 30.71 0.24 -24.76
N LYS A 110 30.78 -0.48 -25.88
CA LYS A 110 29.59 -1.00 -26.57
C LYS A 110 28.79 -1.97 -25.68
N GLU A 111 29.45 -2.94 -25.08
CA GLU A 111 28.79 -3.88 -24.13
C GLU A 111 28.15 -3.14 -22.95
N LEU A 112 28.76 -2.04 -22.50
CA LEU A 112 28.23 -1.19 -21.44
C LEU A 112 26.96 -0.44 -21.89
N LYS A 113 26.95 0.09 -23.11
CA LYS A 113 25.78 0.72 -23.72
C LYS A 113 24.62 -0.28 -23.89
N ASP A 114 24.90 -1.51 -24.31
CA ASP A 114 23.89 -2.56 -24.46
C ASP A 114 23.23 -2.91 -23.11
N ARG A 115 24.03 -3.00 -22.03
CA ARG A 115 23.51 -3.20 -20.66
C ARG A 115 22.70 -2.02 -20.16
N LEU A 116 23.17 -0.80 -20.44
CA LEU A 116 22.46 0.42 -20.08
C LEU A 116 21.06 0.45 -20.68
N GLU A 117 20.90 0.08 -21.96
CA GLU A 117 19.60 -0.06 -22.61
C GLU A 117 18.70 -1.07 -21.88
N GLY A 118 19.26 -2.20 -21.44
CA GLY A 118 18.55 -3.17 -20.61
C GLY A 118 18.04 -2.60 -19.29
N TYR A 119 18.84 -1.79 -18.60
CA TYR A 119 18.40 -1.11 -17.36
C TYR A 119 17.31 -0.07 -17.64
N GLU A 120 17.43 0.71 -18.71
CA GLU A 120 16.40 1.67 -19.12
C GLU A 120 15.06 0.99 -19.46
N GLN A 121 15.11 -0.18 -20.12
CA GLN A 121 13.93 -0.99 -20.38
C GLN A 121 13.31 -1.52 -19.08
N LEU A 122 14.13 -2.03 -18.15
CA LEU A 122 13.67 -2.45 -16.83
C LEU A 122 12.97 -1.31 -16.08
N LEU A 123 13.56 -0.10 -16.10
CA LEU A 123 12.98 1.08 -15.46
C LEU A 123 11.59 1.41 -16.04
N LYS A 124 11.42 1.35 -17.37
CA LYS A 124 10.12 1.57 -18.03
C LYS A 124 9.07 0.53 -17.64
N ILE A 125 9.45 -0.75 -17.57
CA ILE A 125 8.53 -1.81 -17.14
C ILE A 125 8.10 -1.58 -15.68
N LYS A 126 9.02 -1.13 -14.83
CA LYS A 126 8.70 -0.81 -13.43
C LYS A 126 7.86 0.46 -13.30
N ASP A 127 7.97 1.42 -14.21
CA ASP A 127 7.06 2.58 -14.24
C ASP A 127 5.61 2.16 -14.46
N GLU A 128 5.36 1.28 -15.42
CA GLU A 128 4.01 0.73 -15.67
C GLU A 128 3.47 -0.02 -14.43
N GLU A 129 4.33 -0.79 -13.76
CA GLU A 129 3.95 -1.48 -12.53
C GLU A 129 3.68 -0.52 -11.37
N ILE A 130 4.46 0.56 -11.22
CA ILE A 130 4.22 1.61 -10.24
C ILE A 130 2.85 2.26 -10.47
N GLU A 131 2.55 2.66 -11.71
CA GLU A 131 1.25 3.27 -12.05
C GLU A 131 0.08 2.34 -11.70
N LYS A 132 0.22 1.04 -12.00
CA LYS A 132 -0.77 0.03 -11.68
C LYS A 132 -0.91 -0.15 -10.17
N LEU A 133 0.19 -0.24 -9.42
CA LEU A 133 0.17 -0.37 -7.96
C LEU A 133 -0.45 0.86 -7.30
N GLN A 134 -0.16 2.07 -7.79
CA GLN A 134 -0.77 3.30 -7.30
C GLN A 134 -2.28 3.32 -7.55
N SER A 135 -2.72 2.92 -8.74
CA SER A 135 -4.14 2.83 -9.10
C SER A 135 -4.88 1.85 -8.18
N LEU A 136 -4.33 0.64 -8.01
CA LEU A 136 -4.88 -0.39 -7.12
C LEU A 136 -4.91 0.08 -5.66
N ASN A 137 -3.86 0.73 -5.17
CA ASN A 137 -3.82 1.25 -3.81
C ASN A 137 -4.93 2.29 -3.57
N LYS A 138 -5.14 3.19 -4.52
CA LYS A 138 -6.21 4.20 -4.48
C LYS A 138 -7.61 3.58 -4.48
N GLU A 139 -7.82 2.56 -5.32
CA GLU A 139 -9.07 1.81 -5.36
C GLU A 139 -9.33 1.10 -4.03
N LEU A 140 -8.35 0.33 -3.54
CA LEU A 140 -8.43 -0.38 -2.26
C LEU A 140 -8.65 0.57 -1.09
N PHE A 141 -8.00 1.74 -1.08
CA PHE A 141 -8.20 2.75 -0.05
C PHE A 141 -9.65 3.27 -0.06
N THR A 142 -10.18 3.55 -1.24
CA THR A 142 -11.56 4.03 -1.42
C THR A 142 -12.57 2.96 -0.99
N GLU A 143 -12.35 1.72 -1.39
CA GLU A 143 -13.19 0.59 -1.00
C GLU A 143 -13.13 0.34 0.50
N ASN A 144 -11.94 0.33 1.11
CA ASN A 144 -11.77 0.15 2.55
C ASN A 144 -12.51 1.23 3.34
N ARG A 145 -12.42 2.49 2.91
CA ARG A 145 -13.15 3.60 3.52
C ARG A 145 -14.67 3.40 3.40
N SER A 146 -15.16 3.03 2.22
CA SER A 146 -16.58 2.74 1.98
C SER A 146 -17.09 1.59 2.85
N LEU A 147 -16.33 0.49 2.93
CA LEU A 147 -16.67 -0.66 3.77
C LEU A 147 -16.69 -0.30 5.25
N LYS A 148 -15.71 0.45 5.75
CA LYS A 148 -15.70 0.94 7.14
C LYS A 148 -16.91 1.84 7.44
N THR A 149 -17.28 2.73 6.52
CA THR A 149 -18.49 3.55 6.68
C THR A 149 -19.75 2.69 6.72
N LYS A 150 -19.91 1.72 5.81
CA LYS A 150 -21.04 0.79 5.81
C LYS A 150 -21.09 -0.05 7.10
N GLN A 151 -19.95 -0.52 7.57
CA GLN A 151 -19.84 -1.27 8.81
C GLN A 151 -20.30 -0.44 10.02
N ASN A 152 -19.88 0.81 10.12
CA ASN A 152 -20.30 1.71 11.20
C ASN A 152 -21.81 1.95 11.17
N VAL A 153 -22.37 2.26 9.98
CA VAL A 153 -23.82 2.45 9.82
C VAL A 153 -24.60 1.20 10.20
N LEU A 154 -24.12 0.01 9.81
CA LEU A 154 -24.77 -1.25 10.15
C LEU A 154 -24.70 -1.54 11.65
N SER A 155 -23.54 -1.30 12.28
CA SER A 155 -23.35 -1.44 13.72
C SER A 155 -24.29 -0.50 14.51
N ASP A 156 -24.39 0.76 14.09
CA ASP A 156 -25.31 1.73 14.69
C ASP A 156 -26.77 1.30 14.54
N SER A 157 -27.14 0.79 13.36
CA SER A 157 -28.48 0.27 13.10
C SER A 157 -28.78 -0.93 14.01
N LEU A 158 -27.86 -1.89 14.13
CA LEU A 158 -28.00 -3.03 15.03
C LEU A 158 -28.16 -2.59 16.50
N ASN A 159 -27.36 -1.64 16.96
CA ASN A 159 -27.48 -1.10 18.32
C ASN A 159 -28.84 -0.44 18.54
N ARG A 160 -29.34 0.34 17.58
CA ARG A 160 -30.66 0.96 17.65
C ARG A 160 -31.78 -0.09 17.62
N LEU A 161 -31.68 -1.10 16.77
CA LEU A 161 -32.65 -2.20 16.70
C LEU A 161 -32.70 -2.98 18.01
N THR A 162 -31.55 -3.28 18.62
CA THR A 162 -31.47 -3.97 19.92
C THR A 162 -32.12 -3.13 21.02
N LYS A 163 -31.78 -1.85 21.14
CA LYS A 163 -32.42 -0.95 22.12
C LYS A 163 -33.94 -0.84 21.92
N ASN A 164 -34.37 -0.64 20.68
CA ASN A 164 -35.80 -0.58 20.36
C ASN A 164 -36.51 -1.89 20.71
N LYS A 165 -35.87 -3.04 20.46
CA LYS A 165 -36.40 -4.36 20.81
C LYS A 165 -36.52 -4.52 22.33
N GLU A 166 -35.52 -4.11 23.10
CA GLU A 166 -35.55 -4.15 24.57
C GLU A 166 -36.63 -3.22 25.14
N GLU A 167 -36.76 -2.00 24.61
CA GLU A 167 -37.81 -1.06 25.00
C GLU A 167 -39.21 -1.61 24.68
N LEU A 168 -39.40 -2.15 23.48
CA LEU A 168 -40.66 -2.76 23.07
C LEU A 168 -40.97 -4.00 23.92
N ALA A 169 -39.98 -4.85 24.19
CA ALA A 169 -40.16 -6.01 25.06
C ALA A 169 -40.59 -5.59 26.47
N THR A 170 -39.99 -4.52 27.02
CA THR A 170 -40.37 -3.98 28.33
C THR A 170 -41.80 -3.42 28.31
N LYS A 171 -42.16 -2.66 27.28
CA LYS A 171 -43.53 -2.13 27.11
C LYS A 171 -44.55 -3.25 26.97
N VAL A 172 -44.26 -4.28 26.19
CA VAL A 172 -45.11 -5.46 26.03
C VAL A 172 -45.23 -6.21 27.35
N ALA A 173 -44.13 -6.39 28.09
CA ALA A 173 -44.17 -7.05 29.40
C ALA A 173 -45.11 -6.32 30.38
N ILE A 174 -45.03 -4.99 30.47
CA ILE A 174 -45.93 -4.19 31.30
C ILE A 174 -47.37 -4.25 30.78
N ALA A 175 -47.57 -4.04 29.47
CA ALA A 175 -48.88 -4.02 28.86
C ALA A 175 -49.59 -5.38 28.88
N SER A 176 -48.84 -6.50 28.92
CA SER A 176 -49.37 -7.87 28.99
C SER A 176 -49.82 -8.29 30.41
N GLN A 177 -49.61 -7.44 31.42
CA GLN A 177 -50.05 -7.74 32.78
C GLN A 177 -51.58 -7.84 32.84
N LEU A 178 -52.07 -8.92 33.43
CA LEU A 178 -53.50 -9.14 33.64
C LEU A 178 -53.93 -8.49 34.94
N LYS A 179 -55.04 -7.76 34.90
CA LYS A 179 -55.63 -7.11 36.07
C LYS A 179 -56.87 -7.88 36.52
N ALA A 180 -56.93 -8.21 37.81
CA ALA A 180 -58.14 -8.73 38.43
C ALA A 180 -59.05 -7.56 38.83
N GLU A 181 -60.31 -7.63 38.45
CA GLU A 181 -61.36 -6.67 38.73
C GLU A 181 -62.54 -7.36 39.42
N ASN A 182 -63.40 -6.58 40.07
CA ASN A 182 -64.58 -7.09 40.79
C ASN A 182 -64.23 -8.19 41.80
N ILE A 183 -63.16 -8.00 42.57
CA ILE A 183 -62.78 -8.94 43.63
C ILE A 183 -63.81 -8.85 44.74
N ASN A 184 -64.63 -9.89 44.86
CA ASN A 184 -65.60 -10.05 45.92
C ASN A 184 -65.20 -11.20 46.85
N LEU A 185 -65.41 -11.00 48.13
CA LEU A 185 -65.10 -11.96 49.18
C LEU A 185 -66.39 -12.34 49.86
N VAL A 186 -66.73 -13.64 49.83
CA VAL A 186 -67.90 -14.15 50.53
C VAL A 186 -67.50 -15.28 51.46
N SER A 187 -68.10 -15.30 52.65
CA SER A 187 -67.95 -16.41 53.59
C SER A 187 -68.97 -17.48 53.30
N VAL A 188 -68.55 -18.74 53.32
CA VAL A 188 -69.42 -19.90 53.10
C VAL A 188 -69.39 -20.76 54.37
N ASN A 189 -70.56 -20.94 54.98
CA ASN A 189 -70.73 -21.84 56.12
C ASN A 189 -70.89 -23.30 55.63
N ASP A 190 -70.70 -24.30 56.48
CA ASP A 190 -70.81 -25.74 56.14
C ASP A 190 -72.15 -26.12 55.48
N LYS A 191 -73.22 -25.35 55.72
CA LYS A 191 -74.54 -25.51 55.07
C LYS A 191 -74.67 -24.83 53.70
N GLY A 192 -73.58 -24.28 53.15
CA GLY A 192 -73.56 -23.61 51.84
C GLY A 192 -74.19 -22.23 51.81
N LYS A 193 -74.54 -21.63 52.96
CA LYS A 193 -75.07 -20.26 53.01
C LYS A 193 -73.94 -19.24 52.86
N GLU A 194 -74.06 -18.37 51.87
CA GLU A 194 -73.12 -17.28 51.60
C GLU A 194 -73.49 -16.03 52.42
N LYS A 195 -72.47 -15.32 52.93
CA LYS A 195 -72.62 -14.03 53.60
C LYS A 195 -71.52 -13.05 53.21
N GLU A 196 -71.91 -11.80 53.02
CA GLU A 196 -71.04 -10.67 52.66
C GLU A 196 -70.32 -10.05 53.87
N PRO A 197 -69.23 -9.28 53.65
CA PRO A 197 -68.51 -8.56 54.71
C PRO A 197 -69.40 -7.48 55.38
N PRO A 198 -69.16 -7.12 56.66
CA PRO A 198 -68.06 -7.52 57.53
C PRO A 198 -68.27 -8.89 58.22
N PHE A 199 -67.22 -9.71 58.21
CA PHE A 199 -67.26 -11.07 58.75
C PHE A 199 -67.06 -11.09 60.27
N ARG A 200 -67.88 -11.85 61.00
CA ARG A 200 -67.64 -12.17 62.42
C ARG A 200 -66.80 -13.44 62.53
N LYS A 201 -65.89 -13.55 63.51
CA LYS A 201 -65.01 -14.73 63.72
C LYS A 201 -65.75 -16.08 63.64
N ARG A 202 -66.98 -16.17 64.18
CA ARG A 202 -67.82 -17.38 64.16
C ARG A 202 -68.41 -17.75 62.80
N GLN A 203 -68.23 -16.92 61.77
CA GLN A 203 -68.83 -17.06 60.45
C GLN A 203 -67.79 -17.33 59.35
N LEU A 204 -66.49 -17.27 59.70
CA LEU A 204 -65.36 -17.54 58.81
C LEU A 204 -64.96 -19.01 58.93
N GLU A 205 -65.70 -19.88 58.22
CA GLU A 205 -65.34 -21.29 58.05
C GLU A 205 -64.60 -21.49 56.72
N LYS A 206 -65.24 -21.16 55.58
CA LYS A 206 -64.62 -21.13 54.24
C LYS A 206 -64.72 -19.74 53.63
N ILE A 207 -63.68 -19.33 52.89
CA ILE A 207 -63.66 -18.10 52.12
C ILE A 207 -63.75 -18.46 50.64
N LYS A 208 -64.77 -17.93 49.97
CA LYS A 208 -64.90 -17.98 48.52
C LYS A 208 -64.47 -16.62 47.97
N VAL A 209 -63.54 -16.66 47.03
CA VAL A 209 -63.00 -15.48 46.35
C VAL A 209 -63.54 -15.50 44.93
N GLU A 210 -64.33 -14.49 44.57
CA GLU A 210 -64.82 -14.30 43.20
C GLU A 210 -64.11 -13.09 42.60
N PHE A 211 -63.61 -13.22 41.38
CA PHE A 211 -62.97 -12.12 40.66
C PHE A 211 -63.11 -12.33 39.16
N THR A 212 -63.03 -11.25 38.41
CA THR A 212 -62.99 -11.26 36.94
C THR A 212 -61.61 -10.82 36.49
N ILE A 213 -61.08 -11.36 35.39
CA ILE A 213 -59.85 -10.86 34.79
C ILE A 213 -60.24 -9.93 33.64
N ALA A 214 -59.72 -8.70 33.64
CA ALA A 214 -59.96 -7.75 32.55
C ALA A 214 -59.36 -8.26 31.23
N ASP A 215 -60.05 -8.01 30.12
CA ASP A 215 -59.58 -8.39 28.79
C ASP A 215 -58.29 -7.63 28.43
N ASN A 216 -57.30 -8.34 27.88
CA ASN A 216 -56.02 -7.80 27.49
C ASN A 216 -55.50 -8.44 26.21
N LYS A 217 -55.59 -7.70 25.11
CA LYS A 217 -55.19 -8.15 23.76
C LYS A 217 -53.69 -8.38 23.58
N VAL A 218 -52.86 -7.85 24.49
CA VAL A 218 -51.39 -7.96 24.45
C VAL A 218 -50.90 -9.12 25.33
N ALA A 219 -51.75 -9.65 26.21
CA ALA A 219 -51.40 -10.78 27.05
C ALA A 219 -51.39 -12.09 26.24
N PRO A 220 -50.38 -12.96 26.43
CA PRO A 220 -50.37 -14.28 25.80
C PRO A 220 -51.51 -15.15 26.35
N ILE A 221 -52.18 -15.88 25.46
CA ILE A 221 -53.23 -16.83 25.83
C ILE A 221 -52.55 -18.12 26.32
N GLU A 222 -52.47 -18.26 27.64
CA GLU A 222 -51.84 -19.40 28.30
C GLU A 222 -52.52 -19.73 29.64
N GLY A 223 -52.36 -20.96 30.12
CA GLY A 223 -52.84 -21.37 31.43
C GLY A 223 -52.01 -20.74 32.55
N LYS A 224 -52.60 -19.85 33.35
CA LYS A 224 -51.92 -19.21 34.48
C LYS A 224 -52.39 -19.81 35.81
N LYS A 225 -51.44 -20.00 36.75
CA LYS A 225 -51.75 -20.40 38.12
C LYS A 225 -52.19 -19.17 38.93
N ILE A 226 -53.33 -19.27 39.59
CA ILE A 226 -53.83 -18.22 40.50
C ILE A 226 -53.36 -18.57 41.92
N LEU A 227 -52.68 -17.63 42.56
CA LEU A 227 -52.23 -17.73 43.94
C LEU A 227 -52.90 -16.62 44.75
N VAL A 228 -53.47 -16.99 45.90
CA VAL A 228 -54.08 -16.03 46.83
C VAL A 228 -53.14 -15.89 48.02
N ARG A 229 -52.78 -14.64 48.37
CA ARG A 229 -51.99 -14.32 49.56
C ARG A 229 -52.88 -13.58 50.55
N VAL A 230 -52.91 -14.06 51.79
CA VAL A 230 -53.59 -13.39 52.90
C VAL A 230 -52.55 -12.66 53.74
N ILE A 231 -52.83 -11.40 54.07
CA ILE A 231 -51.92 -10.51 54.79
C ILE A 231 -52.61 -10.05 56.07
N ASP A 232 -51.86 -9.99 57.17
CA ASP A 232 -52.35 -9.46 58.45
C ASP A 232 -52.37 -7.92 58.50
N GLN A 233 -52.82 -7.35 59.62
CA GLN A 233 -52.90 -5.90 59.80
C GLN A 233 -51.53 -5.20 59.85
N ASN A 234 -50.45 -5.96 60.06
CA ASN A 234 -49.07 -5.47 60.10
C ASN A 234 -48.37 -5.61 58.73
N GLY A 235 -49.07 -6.06 57.70
CA GLY A 235 -48.49 -6.26 56.37
C GLY A 235 -47.72 -7.58 56.21
N GLN A 236 -47.80 -8.49 57.17
CA GLN A 236 -47.10 -9.77 57.14
C GLN A 236 -47.97 -10.86 56.48
N PRO A 237 -47.42 -11.65 55.55
CA PRO A 237 -48.14 -12.78 54.97
C PRO A 237 -48.41 -13.84 56.02
N ILE A 238 -49.66 -14.31 56.07
CA ILE A 238 -50.04 -15.42 56.94
C ILE A 238 -49.65 -16.71 56.22
N PHE A 239 -48.77 -17.49 56.84
CA PHE A 239 -48.39 -18.81 56.35
C PHE A 239 -49.14 -19.88 57.13
N ASP A 240 -49.61 -20.90 56.43
CA ASP A 240 -50.03 -22.14 57.06
C ASP A 240 -48.78 -22.90 57.51
N THR A 241 -48.60 -23.03 58.83
CA THR A 241 -47.46 -23.75 59.42
C THR A 241 -47.74 -25.24 59.62
N THR A 242 -48.86 -25.77 59.11
CA THR A 242 -49.21 -27.18 59.28
C THR A 242 -48.90 -28.00 58.03
N LYS A 243 -48.08 -29.04 58.22
CA LYS A 243 -47.72 -30.06 57.24
C LYS A 243 -48.48 -31.34 57.55
#